data_AF-A0A7G7MCG2-F1
#
_entry.id   AF-A0A7G7MCG2-F1
#
_cell.length_a   1.000
_cell.length_b   1.000
_cell.length_c   1.000
_cell.angle_alpha   90.00
_cell.angle_beta   90.00
_cell.angle_gamma   90.00
#
_symmetry.space_group_name_H-M   'P 1'
#
loop_
_entity.id
_entity.type
_entity.pdbx_description
1 polymer ?
#
loop_
_entity_poly.entity_id
_entity_poly.type
_entity_poly.pdbx_seq_one_letter_code
_entity_poly.pdbx_strand_id
1 'polypeptide(L)'
;MRAGRAAQLIISTSGIRPVLAVTSADASGPSRPVSARLRLLEPHTAAIVVLPYIRRWRDLTSPLDEVRGLLAVPRGEVPRALRRYADAARAVCDVTGLPLGISPLAPHRAAPVRSGPVPIPRRSP
;
A
#
# COMPACT_ATOMS: atom_id res chain seq x y z
N MET A 1 16.67 -1.91 -2.18
CA MET A 1 15.77 -2.52 -1.19
C MET A 1 15.36 -1.49 -0.14
N ARG A 2 14.12 -0.98 -0.19
CA ARG A 2 13.59 -0.04 0.83
C ARG A 2 12.64 -0.72 1.82
N ALA A 3 11.86 -1.71 1.37
CA ALA A 3 10.86 -2.42 2.19
C ALA A 3 11.48 -3.20 3.37
N GLY A 4 12.56 -3.96 3.16
CA GLY A 4 13.21 -4.71 4.25
C GLY A 4 13.78 -3.81 5.35
N ARG A 5 14.38 -2.67 4.97
CA ARG A 5 14.86 -1.67 5.93
C ARG A 5 13.71 -1.04 6.70
N ALA A 6 12.61 -0.70 6.02
CA ALA A 6 11.42 -0.17 6.68
C ALA A 6 10.83 -1.19 7.67
N ALA A 7 10.77 -2.47 7.30
CA ALA A 7 10.27 -3.52 8.19
C ALA A 7 11.13 -3.66 9.45
N GLN A 8 12.45 -3.66 9.29
CA GLN A 8 13.39 -3.68 10.42
C GLN A 8 13.22 -2.45 11.32
N LEU A 9 13.05 -1.25 10.75
CA LEU A 9 12.83 -0.02 11.52
C LEU A 9 11.52 -0.04 12.30
N ILE A 10 10.44 -0.57 11.70
CA ILE A 10 9.16 -0.72 12.39
C ILE A 10 9.34 -1.69 13.56
N ILE A 11 9.92 -2.87 13.31
CA ILE A 11 10.18 -3.87 14.36
C ILE A 11 11.04 -3.28 15.49
N SER A 12 12.11 -2.56 15.16
CA SER A 12 13.00 -2.00 16.17
C SER A 12 12.37 -0.87 16.98
N THR A 13 11.40 -0.14 16.40
CA THR A 13 10.79 1.03 17.04
C THR A 13 9.53 0.67 17.83
N SER A 14 8.72 -0.26 17.33
CA SER A 14 7.43 -0.62 17.95
C SER A 14 7.37 -2.04 18.49
N GLY A 15 8.33 -2.91 18.18
CA GLY A 15 8.26 -4.34 18.50
C GLY A 15 7.23 -5.11 17.66
N ILE A 16 6.48 -4.43 16.77
CA ILE A 16 5.39 -5.02 15.99
C ILE A 16 5.92 -5.49 14.64
N ARG A 17 5.50 -6.68 14.20
CA ARG A 17 5.76 -7.17 12.85
C ARG A 17 4.81 -6.46 11.86
N PRO A 18 5.32 -5.76 10.84
CA PRO A 18 4.47 -5.01 9.90
C PRO A 18 3.76 -5.93 8.91
N VAL A 19 2.64 -5.47 8.37
CA VAL A 19 1.99 -6.06 7.19
C VAL A 19 2.49 -5.37 5.93
N LEU A 20 2.99 -6.13 4.97
CA LEU A 20 3.48 -5.61 3.70
C LEU A 20 2.42 -5.78 2.60
N ALA A 21 1.76 -4.69 2.25
CA ALA A 21 0.86 -4.61 1.10
C ALA A 21 1.66 -4.33 -0.19
N VAL A 22 1.54 -5.19 -1.19
CA VAL A 22 2.30 -5.12 -2.46
C VAL A 22 1.35 -5.03 -3.64
N THR A 23 1.38 -3.94 -4.39
CA THR A 23 0.62 -3.83 -5.62
C THR A 23 1.31 -4.60 -6.75
N SER A 24 0.63 -5.58 -7.34
CA SER A 24 1.10 -6.25 -8.55
C SER A 24 0.73 -5.43 -9.78
N ALA A 25 1.68 -5.25 -10.70
CA ALA A 25 1.48 -4.52 -11.94
C ALA A 25 0.49 -5.21 -12.90
N ASP A 26 0.38 -6.54 -12.82
CA ASP A 26 -0.39 -7.37 -13.74
C ASP A 26 -1.36 -8.31 -13.01
N ALA A 27 -2.42 -8.73 -13.70
CA ALA A 27 -3.44 -9.64 -13.15
C ALA A 27 -2.89 -11.02 -12.74
N SER A 28 -1.70 -11.37 -13.22
CA SER A 28 -1.00 -12.63 -12.96
C SER A 28 -0.23 -12.65 -11.63
N GLY A 29 -0.12 -11.51 -10.93
CA GLY A 29 0.63 -11.41 -9.69
C GLY A 29 2.12 -11.08 -9.88
N PRO A 30 2.91 -11.06 -8.79
CA PRO A 30 4.33 -10.76 -8.85
C PRO A 30 5.10 -11.80 -9.68
N SER A 31 6.07 -11.32 -10.45
CA SER A 31 6.98 -12.19 -11.21
C SER A 31 7.82 -13.06 -10.27
N ARG A 32 8.35 -14.19 -10.77
CA ARG A 32 9.16 -15.13 -9.97
C ARG A 32 10.30 -14.44 -9.19
N PRO A 33 11.08 -13.51 -9.76
CA PRO A 33 12.11 -12.79 -9.00
C PRO A 33 11.54 -11.90 -7.88
N VAL A 34 10.38 -11.28 -8.09
CA VAL A 34 9.70 -10.47 -7.08
C VAL A 34 9.19 -11.37 -5.96
N SER A 35 8.52 -12.48 -6.30
CA SER A 35 8.04 -13.47 -5.33
C SER A 35 9.17 -14.04 -4.47
N ALA A 36 10.34 -14.34 -5.07
CA ALA A 36 11.51 -14.79 -4.31
C ALA A 36 12.00 -13.72 -3.31
N ARG A 37 12.00 -12.44 -3.69
CA ARG A 37 12.36 -11.34 -2.79
C ARG A 37 11.33 -11.14 -1.67
N LEU A 38 10.05 -11.33 -1.96
CA LEU A 38 9.00 -11.26 -0.95
C LEU A 38 9.16 -12.37 0.10
N ARG A 39 9.52 -13.59 -0.31
CA ARG A 39 9.81 -14.68 0.62
C ARG A 39 10.94 -14.37 1.60
N LEU A 40 11.96 -13.63 1.18
CA LEU A 40 13.03 -13.18 2.08
C LEU A 40 12.53 -12.19 3.16
N LEU A 41 11.38 -11.55 2.95
CA LEU A 41 10.78 -10.62 3.91
C LEU A 41 9.80 -11.30 4.86
N GLU A 42 9.30 -12.50 4.54
CA GLU A 42 8.32 -13.23 5.35
C GLU A 42 8.71 -13.32 6.84
N PRO A 43 9.98 -13.63 7.23
CA PRO A 43 10.38 -13.71 8.63
C PRO A 43 10.27 -12.38 9.40
N HIS A 44 10.25 -11.26 8.68
CA HIS A 44 10.25 -9.90 9.21
C HIS A 44 8.90 -9.18 9.03
N THR A 45 7.84 -9.92 8.66
CA THR A 45 6.51 -9.37 8.47
C THR A 45 5.47 -10.23 9.18
N ALA A 46 4.34 -9.64 9.53
CA ALA A 46 3.17 -10.38 10.02
C ALA A 46 2.44 -11.06 8.86
N ALA A 47 2.35 -10.37 7.72
CA ALA A 47 1.88 -10.93 6.47
C ALA A 47 2.40 -10.14 5.27
N ILE A 48 2.39 -10.78 4.10
CA ILE A 48 2.57 -10.14 2.82
C ILE A 48 1.28 -10.32 2.02
N VAL A 49 0.64 -9.23 1.64
CA VAL A 49 -0.62 -9.24 0.90
C VAL A 49 -0.41 -8.61 -0.47
N VAL A 50 -0.72 -9.35 -1.52
CA VAL A 50 -0.61 -8.86 -2.90
C VAL A 50 -1.95 -8.28 -3.34
N LEU A 51 -1.96 -6.99 -3.70
CA LEU A 51 -3.12 -6.30 -4.24
C LEU A 51 -3.02 -6.19 -5.76
N PRO A 52 -4.08 -6.50 -6.52
CA PRO A 52 -4.08 -6.26 -7.96
C PRO A 52 -4.11 -4.76 -8.25
N TYR A 53 -3.35 -4.33 -9.27
CA TYR A 53 -3.45 -2.95 -9.75
C TYR A 53 -4.77 -2.70 -10.48
N ILE A 54 -5.52 -1.68 -10.05
CA ILE A 54 -6.78 -1.27 -10.67
C ILE A 54 -6.54 0.01 -11.48
N ARG A 55 -6.31 -0.15 -12.80
CA ARG A 55 -5.99 0.96 -13.72
C ARG A 55 -6.94 2.14 -13.60
N ARG A 56 -8.25 1.89 -13.62
CA ARG A 56 -9.29 2.93 -13.60
C ARG A 56 -9.28 3.82 -12.35
N TRP A 57 -8.67 3.37 -11.26
CA TRP A 57 -8.65 4.15 -10.02
C TRP A 57 -7.66 5.31 -10.04
N ARG A 58 -6.70 5.30 -10.98
CA ARG A 58 -5.82 6.45 -11.19
C ARG A 58 -6.58 7.72 -11.63
N ASP A 59 -7.75 7.52 -12.22
CA ASP A 59 -8.59 8.57 -12.79
C ASP A 59 -9.70 9.00 -11.81
N LEU A 60 -9.77 8.40 -10.60
CA LEU A 60 -10.75 8.75 -9.57
C LEU A 60 -10.24 9.87 -8.66
N THR A 61 -11.11 10.81 -8.35
CA THR A 61 -10.82 11.90 -7.39
C THR A 61 -10.60 11.39 -5.96
N SER A 62 -11.35 10.36 -5.54
CA SER A 62 -11.22 9.74 -4.22
C SER A 62 -11.21 8.21 -4.31
N PRO A 63 -10.04 7.59 -4.58
CA PRO A 63 -9.92 6.13 -4.63
C PRO A 63 -10.22 5.46 -3.29
N LEU A 64 -10.04 6.16 -2.17
CA LEU A 64 -10.30 5.62 -0.84
C LEU A 64 -11.78 5.43 -0.56
N ASP A 65 -12.65 6.30 -1.08
CA ASP A 65 -14.10 6.15 -0.91
C ASP A 65 -14.64 4.97 -1.72
N GLU A 66 -14.10 4.75 -2.91
CA GLU A 66 -14.37 3.56 -3.72
C GLU A 66 -13.96 2.28 -2.95
N VAL A 67 -12.77 2.27 -2.34
CA VAL A 67 -12.32 1.14 -1.50
C VAL A 67 -13.26 0.91 -0.31
N ARG A 68 -13.69 1.97 0.38
CA ARG A 68 -14.65 1.87 1.49
C ARG A 68 -15.97 1.26 1.03
N GLY A 69 -16.51 1.72 -0.09
CA GLY A 69 -17.74 1.17 -0.66
C GLY A 69 -17.64 -0.32 -0.96
N LEU A 70 -16.50 -0.78 -1.50
CA LEU A 70 -16.27 -2.20 -1.81
C LEU A 70 -16.16 -3.08 -0.57
N LEU A 71 -15.62 -2.53 0.51
CA LEU A 71 -15.45 -3.24 1.77
C LEU A 71 -16.73 -3.24 2.62
N ALA A 72 -17.64 -2.30 2.39
CA ALA A 72 -18.93 -2.21 3.07
C ALA A 72 -19.95 -3.26 2.61
N VAL A 73 -19.81 -3.79 1.39
CA VAL A 73 -20.75 -4.76 0.82
C VAL A 73 -20.26 -6.21 0.92
N PRO A 74 -21.17 -7.20 0.97
CA PRO A 74 -20.81 -8.61 0.88
C PRO A 74 -20.05 -8.95 -0.40
N ARG A 75 -19.17 -9.95 -0.35
CA ARG A 75 -18.36 -10.40 -1.50
C ARG A 75 -19.19 -10.72 -2.76
N GLY A 76 -20.41 -11.23 -2.59
CA GLY A 76 -21.32 -11.55 -3.70
C GLY A 76 -21.72 -10.32 -4.52
N GLU A 77 -21.84 -9.17 -3.86
CA GLU A 77 -22.30 -7.89 -4.43
C GLU A 77 -21.14 -7.07 -5.01
N VAL A 78 -19.89 -7.41 -4.68
CA VAL A 78 -18.71 -6.76 -5.26
C VAL A 78 -18.62 -7.05 -6.77
N PRO A 79 -18.43 -6.03 -7.63
CA PRO A 79 -18.22 -6.21 -9.05
C PRO A 79 -17.10 -7.21 -9.33
N ARG A 80 -17.32 -8.15 -10.26
CA ARG A 80 -16.41 -9.28 -10.52
C ARG A 80 -14.95 -8.86 -10.72
N ALA A 81 -14.73 -7.76 -11.45
CA ALA A 81 -13.40 -7.21 -11.72
C ALA A 81 -12.65 -6.74 -10.47
N LEU A 82 -13.38 -6.40 -9.39
CA LEU A 82 -12.82 -5.87 -8.14
C LEU A 82 -12.77 -6.89 -7.01
N ARG A 83 -13.38 -8.07 -7.17
CA ARG A 83 -13.43 -9.10 -6.11
C ARG A 83 -12.04 -9.47 -5.58
N ARG A 84 -11.06 -9.65 -6.47
CA ARG A 84 -9.67 -9.95 -6.07
C ARG A 84 -9.06 -8.84 -5.21
N TYR A 85 -9.36 -7.58 -5.53
CA TYR A 85 -8.90 -6.45 -4.73
C TYR A 85 -9.58 -6.46 -3.36
N ALA A 86 -10.92 -6.60 -3.33
CA ALA A 86 -11.68 -6.63 -2.09
C ALA A 86 -11.25 -7.77 -1.17
N ASP A 87 -11.01 -8.96 -1.72
CA ASP A 87 -10.51 -10.12 -0.98
C ASP A 87 -9.12 -9.84 -0.38
N ALA A 88 -8.21 -9.21 -1.13
CA ALA A 88 -6.89 -8.81 -0.63
C ALA A 88 -6.98 -7.73 0.45
N ALA A 89 -7.84 -6.72 0.29
CA ALA A 89 -8.01 -5.66 1.27
C ALA A 89 -8.62 -6.18 2.59
N ARG A 90 -9.55 -7.13 2.53
CA ARG A 90 -10.06 -7.82 3.72
C ARG A 90 -8.96 -8.60 4.44
N ALA A 91 -8.10 -9.32 3.70
CA ALA A 91 -6.97 -10.02 4.29
C ALA A 91 -6.01 -9.07 5.05
N VAL A 92 -5.83 -7.83 4.60
CA VAL A 92 -5.07 -6.82 5.37
C VAL A 92 -5.77 -6.48 6.68
N CYS A 93 -7.09 -6.25 6.65
CA CYS A 93 -7.88 -5.97 7.86
C CYS A 93 -7.83 -7.14 8.84
N ASP A 94 -7.98 -8.38 8.36
CA ASP A 94 -7.93 -9.59 9.18
C ASP A 94 -6.59 -9.75 9.90
N VAL A 95 -5.47 -9.52 9.20
CA VAL A 95 -4.13 -9.64 9.82
C VAL A 95 -3.85 -8.50 10.80
N THR A 96 -4.35 -7.30 10.52
CA THR A 96 -4.10 -6.13 11.37
C THR A 96 -5.07 -6.01 12.55
N GLY A 97 -6.15 -6.79 12.55
CA GLY A 97 -7.25 -6.63 13.52
C GLY A 97 -7.97 -5.28 13.40
N LEU A 98 -7.72 -4.52 12.32
CA LEU A 98 -8.33 -3.22 12.10
C LEU A 98 -9.73 -3.41 11.52
N PRO A 99 -10.76 -2.77 12.10
CA PRO A 99 -12.10 -2.82 11.54
C PRO A 99 -12.13 -2.20 10.13
N LEU A 100 -12.88 -2.84 9.23
CA LEU A 100 -13.12 -2.36 7.88
C LEU A 100 -13.66 -0.93 7.91
N GLY A 101 -12.94 0.02 7.31
CA GLY A 101 -13.36 1.42 7.21
C GLY A 101 -12.73 2.40 8.21
N ILE A 102 -11.96 1.93 9.19
CA ILE A 102 -11.17 2.83 10.06
C ILE A 102 -9.76 2.95 9.49
N SER A 103 -9.41 4.16 9.03
CA SER A 103 -8.04 4.51 8.70
C SER A 103 -7.35 5.01 9.97
N PRO A 104 -6.35 4.31 10.53
CA PRO A 104 -5.53 4.83 11.62
C PRO A 104 -4.45 5.78 11.11
N LEU A 105 -4.59 6.36 9.91
CA LEU A 105 -3.78 7.50 9.49
C LEU A 105 -4.09 8.68 10.42
N ALA A 106 -3.42 8.67 11.57
CA ALA A 106 -2.96 9.89 12.21
C ALA A 106 -2.45 10.83 11.11
N PRO A 107 -2.80 12.13 11.16
CA PRO A 107 -2.49 13.06 10.09
C PRO A 107 -1.01 12.90 9.76
N HIS A 108 -0.73 12.43 8.55
CA HIS A 108 0.60 12.46 7.99
C HIS A 108 0.98 13.93 8.04
N ARG A 109 1.82 14.31 9.03
CA ARG A 109 2.40 15.64 9.12
C ARG A 109 3.07 15.84 7.78
N ALA A 110 2.43 16.65 6.93
CA ALA A 110 2.93 16.96 5.61
C ALA A 110 4.39 17.36 5.79
N ALA A 111 5.31 16.57 5.25
CA ALA A 111 6.70 16.99 5.18
C ALA A 111 6.67 18.33 4.44
N PRO A 112 7.24 19.41 5.00
CA PRO A 112 7.24 20.69 4.32
C PRO A 112 7.93 20.49 2.99
N VAL A 113 7.16 20.69 1.90
CA VAL A 113 7.72 20.89 0.57
C VAL A 113 8.70 22.04 0.72
N ARG A 114 10.00 21.75 0.70
CA ARG A 114 11.02 22.79 0.54
C ARG A 114 10.90 23.31 -0.88
N SER A 115 9.96 24.22 -1.10
CA SER A 115 9.96 25.14 -2.23
C SER A 115 11.06 26.18 -1.98
N GLY A 116 12.31 25.76 -2.11
CA GLY A 116 13.42 26.70 -2.20
C GLY A 116 13.55 27.18 -3.65
N PRO A 117 13.54 28.48 -3.94
CA PRO A 117 13.83 28.97 -5.28
C PRO A 117 15.27 28.60 -5.66
N VAL A 118 15.44 27.94 -6.82
CA VAL A 118 16.74 27.73 -7.45
C VAL A 118 17.27 29.09 -7.89
N PRO A 119 18.42 29.58 -7.39
CA PRO A 119 19.03 30.78 -7.93
C PRO A 119 19.71 30.45 -9.26
N ILE A 120 19.23 31.08 -10.33
CA ILE A 120 19.83 31.01 -11.66
C ILE A 120 21.08 31.91 -11.65
N PRO A 121 22.30 31.41 -11.93
CA PRO A 121 23.46 32.27 -12.05
C PRO A 121 23.36 33.09 -13.35
N ARG A 122 23.35 34.42 -13.23
CA ARG A 122 23.49 35.34 -14.37
C ARG A 122 24.93 35.24 -14.88
N ARG A 123 25.10 34.84 -16.15
CA ARG A 123 26.33 35.09 -16.90
C ARG A 123 26.26 36.52 -17.46
N SER A 124 27.25 37.35 -17.12
CA SER A 124 27.54 38.61 -17.80
C SER A 124 28.72 38.40 -18.75
N PRO A 125 28.71 38.96 -19.97
CA PRO A 125 29.90 39.49 -20.61
C PRO A 125 30.23 40.91 -20.10
#